data_AF-A0A958EJN3-F1
#
_entry.id   AF-A0A958EJN3-F1
#
_cell.length_a   1.000
_cell.length_b   1.000
_cell.length_c   1.000
_cell.angle_alpha   90.00
_cell.angle_beta   90.00
_cell.angle_gamma   90.00
#
_symmetry.space_group_name_H-M   'P 1'
#
loop_
_entity.id
_entity.type
_entity.pdbx_description
1 polymer ?
#
loop_
_entity_poly.entity_id
_entity_poly.type
_entity_poly.pdbx_seq_one_letter_code
_entity_poly.pdbx_strand_id
1 'polypeptide(L)' 'MDLLYYSGLKMTKNQADTEDLVQETLYKAYRSINQFQKDTNFRAWIFRIMMNTYITNYRKTIR' A
#
# COMPACT_ATOMS: atom_id res chain seq x y z
N MET A 1 -1.65 6.86 10.16
CA MET A 1 -1.61 5.41 9.88
C MET A 1 -2.98 4.88 9.50
N ASP A 2 -4.04 5.41 10.11
CA ASP A 2 -5.42 4.91 10.01
C ASP A 2 -5.99 4.83 8.59
N LEU A 3 -5.67 5.80 7.71
CA LEU A 3 -6.27 5.84 6.37
C LEU A 3 -5.87 4.64 5.47
N LEU A 4 -4.58 4.29 5.47
CA LEU A 4 -4.10 3.12 4.70
C LEU A 4 -4.60 1.84 5.34
N TYR A 5 -4.61 1.77 6.68
CA TYR A 5 -5.13 0.62 7.41
C TYR A 5 -6.62 0.37 7.11
N TYR A 6 -7.49 1.38 7.25
CA TYR A 6 -8.91 1.24 6.94
C TYR A 6 -9.18 0.88 5.48
N SER A 7 -8.35 1.38 4.56
CA SER A 7 -8.49 1.05 3.14
C SER A 7 -8.00 -0.36 2.83
N GLY A 8 -6.87 -0.76 3.43
CA GLY A 8 -6.32 -2.11 3.32
C GLY A 8 -7.25 -3.15 3.91
N LEU A 9 -7.90 -2.87 5.04
CA LEU A 9 -8.87 -3.78 5.67
C LEU A 9 -10.07 -4.07 4.75
N LYS A 10 -10.51 -3.10 3.95
CA LYS A 10 -11.54 -3.32 2.92
C LYS A 10 -11.08 -4.23 1.78
N MET A 11 -9.77 -4.27 1.52
CA MET A 11 -9.16 -5.05 0.44
C MET A 11 -8.86 -6.50 0.88
N THR A 12 -8.22 -6.67 2.03
CA THR A 12 -7.76 -7.98 2.52
C THR A 12 -8.83 -8.73 3.34
N LYS A 13 -9.73 -7.99 3.99
CA LYS A 13 -10.72 -8.53 4.96
C LYS A 13 -10.09 -9.30 6.14
N ASN A 14 -8.79 -9.08 6.40
CA ASN A 14 -8.02 -9.73 7.47
C ASN A 14 -7.09 -8.68 8.09
N GLN A 15 -7.02 -8.64 9.43
CA GLN A 15 -6.22 -7.64 10.15
C GLN A 15 -4.72 -7.84 9.93
N ALA A 16 -4.21 -9.06 10.09
CA ALA A 16 -2.79 -9.37 9.89
C ALA A 16 -2.34 -9.04 8.47
N ASP A 17 -3.10 -9.49 7.47
CA ASP A 17 -2.80 -9.18 6.05
C ASP A 17 -2.85 -7.67 5.77
N THR A 18 -3.71 -6.93 6.49
CA THR A 18 -3.77 -5.46 6.39
C THR A 18 -2.52 -4.82 6.96
N GLU A 19 -2.07 -5.26 8.14
CA GLU A 19 -0.86 -4.75 8.78
C GLU A 19 0.36 -4.97 7.88
N ASP A 20 0.51 -6.18 7.34
CA ASP A 20 1.58 -6.52 6.40
C ASP A 20 1.52 -5.67 5.13
N LEU A 21 0.32 -5.51 4.54
CA LEU A 21 0.13 -4.67 3.37
C LEU A 21 0.50 -3.20 3.63
N VAL A 22 0.10 -2.65 4.78
CA VAL A 22 0.40 -1.26 5.15
C VAL A 22 1.90 -1.09 5.38
N GLN A 23 2.55 -2.02 6.09
CA GLN A 23 3.99 -1.97 6.33
C GLN A 23 4.77 -2.03 5.03
N GLU A 24 4.46 -2.97 4.14
CA GLU A 24 5.15 -3.10 2.85
C GLU A 24 4.92 -1.87 1.96
N THR A 25 3.71 -1.29 1.99
CA THR A 25 3.39 -0.04 1.30
C THR A 25 4.25 1.11 1.78
N LEU A 26 4.36 1.30 3.09
CA LEU A 26 5.15 2.38 3.69
C LEU A 26 6.64 2.19 3.42
N TYR A 27 7.14 0.95 3.49
CA TYR A 27 8.51 0.62 3.15
C TYR A 27 8.84 0.98 1.70
N LYS A 28 7.99 0.58 0.74
CA LYS A 28 8.16 0.94 -0.69
C LYS A 28 8.03 2.44 -0.92
N ALA A 29 7.09 3.11 -0.26
CA ALA A 29 6.94 4.56 -0.35
C ALA A 29 8.20 5.28 0.16
N TYR A 30 8.76 4.86 1.29
CA TYR A 30 10.00 5.41 1.82
C TYR A 30 11.17 5.20 0.84
N ARG A 31 11.33 3.99 0.29
CA ARG A 31 12.38 3.67 -0.68
C ARG A 31 12.27 4.50 -1.98
N SER A 32 11.05 4.85 -2.37
CA SER A 32 10.76 5.57 -3.61
C SER A 32 10.45 7.05 -3.39
N ILE A 33 10.67 7.60 -2.18
CA ILE A 33 10.25 8.95 -1.84
C ILE A 33 10.90 10.02 -2.73
N ASN A 34 12.14 9.79 -3.18
CA ASN A 34 12.85 10.67 -4.11
C ASN A 34 12.21 10.74 -5.51
N GLN A 35 11.32 9.79 -5.84
CA GLN A 35 10.54 9.80 -7.09
C GLN A 35 9.20 10.52 -6.94
N PHE A 36 8.83 10.89 -5.72
CA PHE A 36 7.63 11.69 -5.50
C PHE A 36 7.85 13.11 -6.01
N GLN A 37 6.98 13.55 -6.91
CA GLN A 37 6.98 14.92 -7.39
C GLN A 37 6.26 15.81 -6.38
N LYS A 38 7.01 16.76 -5.80
CA LYS A 38 6.45 17.82 -4.96
C LYS A 38 5.37 18.56 -5.76
N ASP A 39 4.33 19.03 -5.07
CA ASP A 39 3.15 19.69 -5.64
C ASP A 39 2.18 18.77 -6.41
N THR A 40 2.34 17.44 -6.27
CA THR A 40 1.34 16.44 -6.68
C THR A 40 0.61 15.82 -5.49
N ASN A 41 -0.44 15.03 -5.74
CA ASN A 41 -1.24 14.42 -4.69
C ASN A 41 -0.53 13.22 -4.03
N PHE A 42 0.10 13.46 -2.88
CA PHE A 42 0.77 12.42 -2.09
C PHE A 42 -0.16 11.26 -1.71
N ARG A 43 -1.43 11.55 -1.40
CA ARG A 43 -2.42 10.51 -1.08
C ARG A 43 -2.65 9.60 -2.29
N ALA A 44 -2.85 10.15 -3.47
CA ALA A 44 -3.03 9.35 -4.68
C ALA A 44 -1.78 8.49 -4.96
N TRP A 45 -0.59 9.05 -4.77
CA TRP A 45 0.68 8.36 -4.97
C TRP A 45 0.87 7.17 -4.02
N ILE A 46 0.66 7.35 -2.72
CA ILE A 46 0.82 6.25 -1.75
C ILE A 46 -0.25 5.16 -1.92
N PHE A 47 -1.48 5.54 -2.28
CA PHE A 47 -2.53 4.57 -2.60
C PHE A 47 -2.21 3.75 -3.86
N ARG A 48 -1.53 4.34 -4.85
CA ARG A 48 -1.05 3.60 -6.02
C ARG A 48 -0.01 2.55 -5.62
N ILE A 49 0.90 2.87 -4.69
CA ILE A 49 1.87 1.90 -4.16
C ILE A 49 1.16 0.77 -3.40
N MET A 50 0.16 1.11 -2.57
CA MET A 50 -0.63 0.12 -1.82
C MET A 50 -1.36 -0.84 -2.74
N MET A 51 -2.05 -0.33 -3.76
CA MET A 51 -2.81 -1.15 -4.70
C MET A 51 -1.90 -2.07 -5.53
N ASN A 52 -0.76 -1.57 -5.98
CA ASN A 52 0.23 -2.39 -6.67
C ASN A 52 0.75 -3.52 -5.76
N THR A 53 1.05 -3.21 -4.50
CA THR A 53 1.53 -4.19 -3.52
C THR A 53 0.49 -5.26 -3.25
N TYR A 54 -0.77 -4.86 -3.03
CA TYR A 54 -1.88 -5.79 -2.86
C TYR A 54 -2.04 -6.74 -4.07
N ILE A 55 -2.05 -6.19 -5.29
CA ILE A 55 -2.18 -7.01 -6.52
C ILE A 55 -1.00 -7.98 -6.65
N THR A 56 0.22 -7.54 -6.34
CA THR A 56 1.40 -8.42 -6.34
C THR A 56 1.24 -9.56 -5.33
N ASN A 57 0.81 -9.27 -4.11
CA ASN A 57 0.65 -10.28 -3.06
C ASN A 57 -0.49 -11.25 -3.42
N TYR A 58 -1.64 -10.73 -3.87
CA TYR A 58 -2.78 -11.54 -4.34
C TYR A 58 -2.42 -12.51 -5.48
N ARG A 59 -1.60 -12.07 -6.44
CA ARG A 59 -1.12 -12.94 -7.53
C ARG A 59 -0.18 -14.05 -7.06
N LYS A 60 0.54 -13.86 -5.94
CA LYS A 60 1.37 -14.90 -5.35
C LYS A 60 0.54 -15.97 -4.65
N THR A 61 -0.60 -15.59 -4.05
CA THR A 61 -1.50 -16.53 -3.36
C THR A 61 -2.28 -17.44 -4.30
N ILE A 62 -2.50 -17.01 -5.54
CA ILE A 62 -3.20 -17.81 -6.57
C ILE A 62 -2.26 -18.79 -7.29
N ARG A 63 -0.95 -18.54 -7.27
CA ARG A 63 0.06 -19.42 -7.87
C ARG A 63 0.45 -20.53 -6.90
#